data_AF-A0A3C0PP49-F1
#
_entry.id   AF-A0A3C0PP49-F1
#
_cell.length_a   1.000
_cell.length_b   1.000
_cell.length_c   1.000
_cell.angle_alpha   90.00
_cell.angle_beta   90.00
_cell.angle_gamma   90.00
#
_symmetry.space_group_name_H-M   'P 1'
#
loop_
_entity.id
_entity.type
_entity.pdbx_description
1 polymer ?
#
loop_
_entity_poly.entity_id
_entity_poly.type
_entity_poly.pdbx_seq_one_letter_code
_entity_poly.pdbx_strand_id
1 'polypeptide(L)'
;MKRSDLIEPDKLINEAWKIFDRDAITAKINVELSDISDSNVLRAKLVDILREARSFGMAEISLAFKESPFNSHATTASYCYLTDCVVTAAYDAVVNYLHPVQVATTSERLAVIAVGGYGRGGMAPFSDVDLMFSAPHKMSV
;
A
#
# COMPACT_ATOMS: atom_id res chain seq x y z
N MET A 1 -3.49 -13.85 -10.83
CA MET A 1 -2.73 -14.43 -9.71
C MET A 1 -3.64 -14.42 -8.49
N LYS A 2 -4.00 -15.57 -7.91
CA LYS A 2 -4.73 -15.56 -6.62
C LYS A 2 -3.82 -14.86 -5.61
N ARG A 3 -4.33 -13.85 -4.88
CA ARG A 3 -3.59 -13.23 -3.78
C ARG A 3 -3.21 -14.35 -2.81
N SER A 4 -1.94 -14.41 -2.47
CA SER A 4 -1.36 -15.43 -1.59
C SER A 4 -2.04 -15.41 -0.23
N ASP A 5 -2.47 -16.58 0.28
CA ASP A 5 -3.07 -16.77 1.61
C ASP A 5 -2.05 -16.64 2.77
N LEU A 6 -0.81 -16.22 2.49
CA LEU A 6 0.30 -16.14 3.46
C LEU A 6 0.14 -15.00 4.50
N ILE A 7 -0.89 -14.18 4.41
CA ILE A 7 -1.10 -13.01 5.27
C ILE A 7 -2.61 -12.82 5.44
N GLU A 8 -3.31 -13.71 6.14
CA GLU A 8 -4.51 -13.21 6.82
C GLU A 8 -4.00 -12.21 7.86
N PRO A 9 -4.40 -10.93 7.79
CA PRO A 9 -3.95 -9.97 8.78
C PRO A 9 -4.35 -10.48 10.16
N ASP A 10 -3.46 -10.31 11.15
CA ASP A 10 -3.86 -10.37 12.55
C ASP A 10 -5.16 -9.60 12.72
N LYS A 11 -6.06 -10.09 13.60
CA LYS A 11 -7.40 -9.54 13.79
C LYS A 11 -7.35 -8.00 13.80
N LEU A 12 -7.80 -7.39 12.70
CA LEU A 12 -7.76 -5.94 12.52
C LEU A 12 -8.71 -5.26 13.51
N ILE A 13 -8.48 -3.98 13.78
CA ILE A 13 -9.33 -3.18 14.67
C ILE A 13 -10.73 -2.97 14.07
N ASN A 14 -10.84 -3.10 12.75
CA ASN A 14 -12.07 -2.99 11.97
C ASN A 14 -11.99 -3.89 10.72
N GLU A 15 -13.09 -4.03 9.99
CA GLU A 15 -13.11 -4.78 8.73
C GLU A 15 -12.14 -4.18 7.70
N ALA A 16 -11.42 -5.03 6.97
CA ALA A 16 -10.35 -4.62 6.07
C ALA A 16 -10.77 -3.60 5.01
N TRP A 17 -11.98 -3.75 4.45
CA TRP A 17 -12.53 -2.83 3.44
C TRP A 17 -12.91 -1.46 4.03
N LYS A 18 -13.24 -1.39 5.33
CA LYS A 18 -13.47 -0.11 6.02
C LYS A 18 -12.16 0.65 6.22
N ILE A 19 -11.05 -0.06 6.43
CA ILE A 19 -9.71 0.56 6.55
C ILE A 19 -9.19 0.98 5.17
N PHE A 20 -9.31 0.11 4.17
CA PHE A 20 -8.91 0.40 2.80
C PHE A 20 -9.66 -0.51 1.81
N ASP A 21 -10.56 0.08 1.02
CA ASP A 21 -11.27 -0.63 -0.04
C ASP A 21 -10.36 -0.77 -1.27
N ARG A 22 -9.67 -1.91 -1.36
CA ARG A 22 -8.71 -2.17 -2.44
C ARG A 22 -9.36 -2.12 -3.82
N ASP A 23 -10.58 -2.63 -3.96
CA ASP A 23 -11.23 -2.75 -5.26
C ASP A 23 -11.73 -1.38 -5.72
N ALA A 24 -12.32 -0.58 -4.82
CA ALA A 24 -12.72 0.79 -5.12
C ALA A 24 -11.52 1.68 -5.46
N ILE A 25 -10.41 1.58 -4.72
CA ILE A 25 -9.22 2.37 -5.00
C ILE A 25 -8.56 1.95 -6.31
N THR A 26 -8.45 0.65 -6.60
CA THR A 26 -7.95 0.17 -7.90
C THR A 26 -8.83 0.66 -9.05
N ALA A 27 -10.16 0.59 -8.91
CA ALA A 27 -11.08 1.13 -9.92
C ALA A 27 -10.90 2.64 -10.12
N LYS A 28 -10.75 3.41 -9.04
CA LYS A 28 -10.50 4.86 -9.09
C LYS A 28 -9.19 5.18 -9.79
N ILE A 29 -8.11 4.49 -9.45
CA ILE A 29 -6.80 4.63 -10.12
C ILE A 29 -6.94 4.34 -11.62
N ASN A 30 -7.61 3.25 -11.99
CA ASN A 30 -7.73 2.87 -13.39
C ASN A 30 -8.50 3.90 -14.22
N VAL A 31 -9.59 4.45 -13.66
CA VAL A 31 -10.41 5.47 -14.32
C VAL A 31 -9.67 6.81 -14.40
N GLU A 32 -9.01 7.23 -13.32
CA GLU A 32 -8.42 8.57 -13.27
C GLU A 32 -7.06 8.67 -13.98
N LEU A 33 -6.38 7.54 -14.23
CA LEU A 33 -5.05 7.53 -14.84
C LEU A 33 -5.02 7.05 -16.30
N SER A 34 -6.07 6.43 -16.84
CA SER A 34 -6.04 5.80 -18.18
C SER A 34 -5.70 6.77 -19.33
N ASP A 35 -6.12 8.03 -19.20
CA ASP A 35 -6.04 9.01 -20.29
C ASP A 35 -4.90 10.02 -20.09
N ILE A 36 -4.05 9.82 -19.07
CA ILE A 36 -2.95 10.72 -18.75
C ILE A 36 -1.65 10.23 -19.38
N SER A 37 -1.18 10.92 -20.41
CA SER A 37 0.12 10.61 -21.04
C SER A 37 1.32 11.24 -20.33
N ASP A 38 1.13 12.36 -19.64
CA ASP A 38 2.21 13.06 -18.94
C ASP A 38 2.52 12.37 -17.60
N SER A 39 3.73 11.84 -17.47
CA SER A 39 4.13 11.06 -16.29
C SER A 39 4.18 11.89 -15.00
N ASN A 40 4.39 13.21 -15.06
CA ASN A 40 4.38 14.06 -13.86
C ASN A 40 2.95 14.31 -13.39
N VAL A 41 2.03 14.59 -14.32
CA VAL A 41 0.60 14.72 -14.02
C VAL A 41 0.06 13.42 -13.46
N LEU A 42 0.44 12.29 -14.05
CA LEU A 42 0.04 10.96 -13.59
C LEU A 42 0.52 10.69 -12.16
N ARG A 43 1.81 10.96 -11.88
CA ARG A 43 2.37 10.82 -10.52
C ARG A 43 1.64 11.69 -9.50
N ALA A 44 1.40 12.96 -9.82
CA ALA A 44 0.69 13.87 -8.93
C ALA A 44 -0.72 13.35 -8.61
N LYS A 45 -1.44 12.90 -9.64
CA LYS A 45 -2.80 12.37 -9.52
C LYS A 45 -2.85 11.09 -8.69
N LEU A 46 -1.92 10.15 -8.92
CA LEU A 46 -1.78 8.93 -8.12
C LEU A 46 -1.51 9.26 -6.66
N VAL A 47 -0.59 10.19 -6.38
CA VAL A 47 -0.26 10.63 -5.02
C VAL A 47 -1.48 11.21 -4.32
N ASP A 48 -2.28 12.01 -5.00
CA ASP A 48 -3.50 12.59 -4.42
C ASP A 48 -4.51 11.51 -4.02
N ILE A 49 -4.76 10.53 -4.90
CA ILE A 49 -5.66 9.40 -4.63
C ILE A 49 -5.19 8.60 -3.42
N LEU A 50 -3.91 8.24 -3.38
CA LEU A 50 -3.35 7.43 -2.30
C LEU A 50 -3.29 8.19 -0.98
N ARG A 51 -3.04 9.51 -1.02
CA ARG A 51 -3.06 10.37 0.17
C ARG A 51 -4.45 10.44 0.78
N GLU A 52 -5.48 10.59 -0.05
CA GLU A 52 -6.89 10.59 0.39
C GLU A 52 -7.26 9.25 1.02
N ALA A 53 -6.97 8.14 0.34
CA ALA A 53 -7.25 6.79 0.84
C ALA A 53 -6.53 6.50 2.17
N ARG A 54 -5.25 6.89 2.28
CA ARG A 54 -4.48 6.75 3.52
C ARG A 54 -5.06 7.60 4.64
N SER A 55 -5.46 8.83 4.35
CA SER A 55 -6.06 9.71 5.36
C SER A 55 -7.38 9.15 5.89
N PHE A 56 -8.21 8.61 5.00
CA PHE A 56 -9.46 7.93 5.37
C PHE A 56 -9.19 6.72 6.27
N GLY A 57 -8.33 5.79 5.85
CA GLY A 57 -8.00 4.60 6.65
C GLY A 57 -7.39 4.93 8.01
N MET A 58 -6.55 5.96 8.09
CA MET A 58 -5.99 6.46 9.36
C MET A 58 -7.10 6.94 10.31
N ALA A 59 -8.10 7.65 9.79
CA ALA A 59 -9.24 8.12 10.58
C ALA A 59 -10.09 6.96 11.09
N GLU A 60 -10.38 5.97 10.25
CA GLU A 60 -11.14 4.77 10.62
C GLU A 60 -10.45 3.96 11.73
N ILE A 61 -9.13 3.75 11.62
CA ILE A 61 -8.35 3.06 12.66
C ILE A 61 -8.38 3.87 13.97
N SER A 62 -8.24 5.20 13.90
CA SER A 62 -8.28 6.08 15.06
C SER A 62 -9.64 6.06 15.77
N LEU A 63 -10.73 6.08 14.99
CA LEU A 63 -12.09 5.98 15.52
C LEU A 63 -12.31 4.62 16.21
N ALA A 64 -11.98 3.52 15.54
CA ALA A 64 -12.17 2.18 16.10
C ALA A 64 -11.31 1.95 17.35
N PHE A 65 -10.10 2.52 17.41
CA PHE A 65 -9.26 2.43 18.60
C PHE A 65 -9.82 3.23 19.78
N LYS A 66 -10.44 4.39 19.55
CA LYS A 66 -11.11 5.15 20.62
C LYS A 66 -12.25 4.38 21.26
N GLU A 67 -13.01 3.61 20.47
CA GLU A 67 -14.08 2.74 20.95
C GLU A 67 -13.56 1.48 21.66
N SER A 68 -12.29 1.10 21.44
CA SER A 68 -11.67 -0.10 22.01
C SER A 68 -10.21 0.16 22.42
N PRO A 69 -9.96 1.01 23.42
CA PRO A 69 -8.63 1.57 23.72
C PRO A 69 -7.60 0.55 24.22
N PHE A 70 -8.04 -0.66 24.60
CA PHE A 70 -7.16 -1.75 25.04
C PHE A 70 -6.76 -2.70 23.90
N ASN A 71 -7.25 -2.48 22.68
CA ASN A 71 -7.00 -3.37 21.55
C ASN A 71 -5.79 -2.91 20.69
N SER A 72 -4.66 -2.63 21.36
CA SER A 72 -3.48 -2.03 20.75
C SER A 72 -2.84 -2.90 19.65
N HIS A 73 -2.81 -4.22 19.84
CA HIS A 73 -2.26 -5.15 18.84
C HIS A 73 -3.02 -5.09 17.51
N ALA A 74 -4.36 -5.13 17.57
CA ALA A 74 -5.21 -4.99 16.39
C ALA A 74 -5.01 -3.63 15.71
N THR A 75 -4.85 -2.57 16.50
CA THR A 75 -4.59 -1.21 16.00
C THR A 75 -3.25 -1.10 15.26
N THR A 76 -2.16 -1.61 15.84
CA THR A 76 -0.84 -1.58 15.17
C THR A 76 -0.81 -2.43 13.92
N ALA A 77 -1.46 -3.60 13.94
CA ALA A 77 -1.62 -4.45 12.75
C ALA A 77 -2.43 -3.74 11.66
N SER A 78 -3.46 -2.98 12.03
CA SER A 78 -4.29 -2.21 11.09
C SER A 78 -3.52 -1.09 10.41
N TYR A 79 -2.60 -0.43 11.12
CA TYR A 79 -1.73 0.55 10.49
C TYR A 79 -0.75 -0.12 9.51
N CYS A 80 -0.18 -1.28 9.85
CA CYS A 80 0.63 -2.05 8.88
C CYS A 80 -0.19 -2.45 7.65
N TYR A 81 -1.39 -2.97 7.84
CA TYR A 81 -2.30 -3.34 6.75
C TYR A 81 -2.61 -2.15 5.83
N LEU A 82 -2.90 -0.97 6.40
CA LEU A 82 -3.12 0.24 5.62
C LEU A 82 -1.89 0.61 4.78
N THR A 83 -0.69 0.53 5.36
CA THR A 83 0.57 0.76 4.64
C THR A 83 0.77 -0.27 3.53
N ASP A 84 0.52 -1.56 3.77
CA ASP A 84 0.59 -2.61 2.75
C ASP A 84 -0.32 -2.26 1.55
N CYS A 85 -1.55 -1.82 1.83
CA CYS A 85 -2.50 -1.43 0.80
C CYS A 85 -1.98 -0.27 -0.06
N VAL A 86 -1.49 0.79 0.58
CA VAL A 86 -0.99 1.99 -0.10
C VAL A 86 0.26 1.68 -0.92
N VAL A 87 1.21 0.93 -0.36
CA VAL A 87 2.45 0.54 -1.05
C VAL A 87 2.14 -0.39 -2.23
N THR A 88 1.25 -1.36 -2.05
CA THR A 88 0.81 -2.26 -3.12
C THR A 88 0.12 -1.48 -4.24
N ALA A 89 -0.82 -0.58 -3.91
CA ALA A 89 -1.52 0.20 -4.92
C ALA A 89 -0.59 1.16 -5.68
N ALA A 90 0.41 1.74 -4.99
CA ALA A 90 1.45 2.54 -5.64
C ALA A 90 2.31 1.70 -6.59
N TYR A 91 2.76 0.53 -6.13
CA TYR A 91 3.54 -0.41 -6.94
C TYR A 91 2.76 -0.84 -8.19
N ASP A 92 1.51 -1.29 -8.01
CA ASP A 92 0.63 -1.71 -9.09
C ASP A 92 0.40 -0.58 -10.10
N ALA A 93 0.16 0.65 -9.64
CA ALA A 93 0.00 1.79 -10.53
C ALA A 93 1.29 2.10 -11.31
N VAL A 94 2.45 2.02 -10.66
CA VAL A 94 3.74 2.26 -11.32
C VAL A 94 3.99 1.23 -12.43
N VAL A 95 3.80 -0.06 -12.14
CA VAL A 95 4.08 -1.13 -13.13
C VAL A 95 3.06 -1.15 -14.28
N ASN A 96 1.85 -0.63 -14.07
CA ASN A 96 0.82 -0.61 -15.11
C ASN A 96 0.83 0.67 -15.96
N TYR A 97 1.15 1.83 -15.37
CA TYR A 97 0.97 3.12 -16.03
C TYR A 97 2.27 3.90 -16.27
N LEU A 98 3.26 3.82 -15.38
CA LEU A 98 4.50 4.61 -15.50
C LEU A 98 5.62 3.83 -16.18
N HIS A 99 5.73 2.54 -15.87
CA HIS A 99 6.79 1.66 -16.36
C HIS A 99 6.18 0.30 -16.79
N PRO A 100 5.31 0.28 -17.81
CA PRO A 100 4.72 -0.96 -18.30
C PRO A 100 5.79 -1.90 -18.86
N VAL A 101 5.89 -3.08 -18.26
CA VAL A 101 6.82 -4.13 -18.70
C VAL A 101 6.27 -4.76 -19.99
N GLN A 102 6.98 -4.62 -21.11
CA GLN A 102 6.55 -5.19 -22.40
C GLN A 102 6.79 -6.69 -22.51
N VAL A 103 7.87 -7.21 -21.90
CA VAL A 103 8.19 -8.63 -21.83
C VAL A 103 8.78 -8.92 -20.47
N ALA A 104 8.06 -9.63 -19.61
CA ALA A 104 8.52 -9.91 -18.24
C ALA A 104 9.74 -10.84 -18.25
N THR A 105 10.93 -10.30 -18.01
CA THR A 105 12.14 -11.11 -17.80
C THR A 105 12.38 -11.37 -16.32
N THR A 106 13.10 -12.45 -15.98
CA THR A 106 13.49 -12.71 -14.58
C THR A 106 14.40 -11.62 -14.00
N SER A 107 15.08 -10.86 -14.88
CA SER A 107 15.98 -9.77 -14.51
C SER A 107 15.26 -8.52 -14.01
N GLU A 108 14.00 -8.30 -14.38
CA GLU A 108 13.22 -7.10 -14.03
C GLU A 108 12.37 -7.27 -12.75
N ARG A 109 12.56 -8.37 -12.01
CA ARG A 109 11.82 -8.63 -10.77
C ARG A 109 12.27 -7.65 -9.68
N LEU A 110 11.32 -6.91 -9.12
CA LEU A 110 11.54 -6.06 -7.95
C LEU A 110 10.85 -6.67 -6.74
N ALA A 111 11.60 -6.93 -5.68
CA ALA A 111 11.05 -7.24 -4.36
C ALA A 111 11.04 -5.96 -3.51
N VAL A 112 9.88 -5.67 -2.91
CA VAL A 112 9.70 -4.61 -1.93
C VAL A 112 9.51 -5.27 -0.56
N ILE A 113 10.39 -4.92 0.39
CA ILE A 113 10.45 -5.58 1.69
C ILE A 113 10.24 -4.52 2.77
N ALA A 114 9.21 -4.71 3.58
CA ALA A 114 8.98 -3.93 4.78
C ALA A 114 10.07 -4.23 5.82
N VAL A 115 10.67 -3.18 6.39
CA VAL A 115 11.68 -3.32 7.47
C VAL A 115 11.25 -2.52 8.71
N GLY A 116 12.03 -2.59 9.78
CA GLY A 116 11.77 -1.83 11.00
C GLY A 116 10.45 -2.20 11.69
N GLY A 117 9.72 -1.19 12.18
CA GLY A 117 8.45 -1.36 12.88
C GLY A 117 7.30 -1.87 12.01
N TYR A 118 7.30 -1.43 10.77
CA TYR A 118 6.39 -1.92 9.75
C TYR A 118 6.67 -3.39 9.42
N GLY A 119 7.93 -3.76 9.18
CA GLY A 119 8.32 -5.14 8.83
C GLY A 119 8.02 -6.20 9.90
N ARG A 120 7.91 -5.81 11.18
CA ARG A 120 7.51 -6.72 12.27
C ARG A 120 6.01 -6.71 12.60
N GLY A 121 5.18 -6.02 11.80
CA GLY A 121 3.72 -5.96 12.02
C GLY A 121 3.26 -5.07 13.18
N GLY A 122 4.14 -4.20 13.70
CA GLY A 122 3.89 -3.41 14.92
C GLY A 122 4.18 -1.94 14.74
N MET A 123 3.50 -1.29 13.79
CA MET A 123 3.72 0.12 13.45
C MET A 123 2.86 1.05 14.33
N ALA A 124 3.48 2.08 14.92
CA ALA A 124 2.78 3.13 15.66
C ALA A 124 2.14 4.14 14.69
N PRO A 125 1.07 4.85 15.10
CA PRO A 125 0.52 5.93 14.29
C PRO A 125 1.60 6.96 13.98
N PHE A 126 1.63 7.42 12.73
CA PHE A 126 2.60 8.40 12.20
C PHE A 126 4.07 7.93 12.17
N SER A 127 4.35 6.62 12.33
CA SER A 127 5.71 6.09 12.09
C SER A 127 6.15 6.32 10.65
N ASP A 128 7.45 6.50 10.46
CA ASP A 128 8.08 6.41 9.15
C ASP A 128 7.93 4.99 8.57
N VAL A 129 7.89 4.92 7.23
CA VAL A 129 7.78 3.66 6.49
C VAL A 129 9.12 3.35 5.84
N ASP A 130 9.83 2.39 6.43
CA ASP A 130 11.11 1.92 5.92
C ASP A 130 10.90 0.76 4.94
N LEU A 131 11.39 0.93 3.71
CA LEU A 131 11.32 -0.07 2.65
C LEU A 131 12.72 -0.42 2.14
N MET A 132 12.98 -1.71 1.97
CA MET A 132 14.14 -2.21 1.24
C MET A 132 13.70 -2.73 -0.13
N PHE A 133 14.39 -2.27 -1.18
CA PHE A 133 14.19 -2.70 -2.55
C PHE A 133 15.30 -3.68 -2.96
N SER A 134 14.94 -4.84 -3.48
CA SER A 134 15.89 -5.85 -3.97
C SER A 134 15.58 -6.22 -5.42
N ALA A 135 16.61 -6.19 -6.26
CA ALA A 135 16.56 -6.55 -7.67
C ALA A 135 17.69 -7.54 -8.02
N PRO A 136 17.52 -8.45 -9.00
CA PRO A 136 18.51 -9.45 -9.39
C PRO A 136 19.82 -8.90 -9.95
N HIS A 137 19.81 -7.67 -10.46
CA HIS A 137 20.98 -7.01 -11.03
C HIS A 137 21.31 -5.72 -10.27
N LYS A 138 22.53 -5.23 -10.48
CA LYS A 138 22.98 -3.95 -9.92
C LYS A 138 22.01 -2.85 -10.35
N MET A 139 21.42 -2.17 -9.37
CA MET A 139 20.69 -0.92 -9.62
C MET A 139 21.74 0.19 -9.81
N SER A 140 21.70 0.87 -10.96
CA SER A 140 22.42 2.13 -11.12
C SER A 140 21.56 3.24 -10.52
N VAL A 141 22.14 4.00 -9.60
CA VAL A 141 21.57 5.24 -9.06
C VAL A 141 21.77 6.36 -10.07
#